data_AF-A0A1T4MDV3-F1
#
_entry.id   AF-A0A1T4MDV3-F1
#
_cell.length_a   1.000
_cell.length_b   1.000
_cell.length_c   1.000
_cell.angle_alpha   90.00
_cell.angle_beta   90.00
_cell.angle_gamma   90.00
#
_symmetry.space_group_name_H-M   'P 1'
#
loop_
_entity.id
_entity.type
_entity.pdbx_description
1 polymer ?
#
loop_
_entity_poly.entity_id
_entity_poly.type
_entity_poly.pdbx_seq_one_letter_code
_entity_poly.pdbx_strand_id
1 'polypeptide(L)'
;MNGFMNKIMRRNKRIFAVIMLLLMVVTSFYGCGKKDKKKPSGEIKTTASQNVTEENSAGKKSTEENGTGKSKSENGTEDKSAEEKKQEASTVNNSESVISTEDKSTTEVSSVTEKSSATEEESLDRNGSYYSKDEVALYIHLYNELPDNFITKKEAKNLGWSGGVLEDYAPGKAIGGDRFGNYEGLLPEKSGRSYTECDIDTKGKKRGAKRIVFSNDGLIYYTDDHYESFTLLYGEEN
;
A
#
# COMPACT_ATOMS: atom_id res chain seq x y z
N MET A 1 11.97 26.97 -31.13
CA MET A 1 12.42 26.35 -29.86
C MET A 1 13.70 26.95 -29.24
N ASN A 2 14.77 27.26 -29.98
CA ASN A 2 16.14 27.33 -29.41
C ASN A 2 16.50 28.52 -28.46
N GLY A 3 15.55 29.41 -28.16
CA GLY A 3 15.79 30.60 -27.32
C GLY A 3 15.72 30.36 -25.81
N PHE A 4 14.84 29.46 -25.34
CA PHE A 4 14.45 29.41 -23.92
C PHE A 4 15.50 28.69 -23.03
N MET A 5 15.98 27.53 -23.46
CA MET A 5 17.04 26.76 -22.77
C MET A 5 18.32 27.58 -22.52
N ASN A 6 18.64 28.52 -23.42
CA ASN A 6 19.79 29.41 -23.31
C ASN A 6 19.69 30.45 -22.18
N LYS A 7 18.51 30.64 -21.55
CA LYS A 7 18.30 31.58 -20.44
C LYS A 7 18.47 30.91 -19.07
N ILE A 8 17.97 29.68 -18.92
CA ILE A 8 18.12 28.85 -17.71
C ILE A 8 19.62 28.53 -17.47
N MET A 9 20.34 28.13 -18.52
CA MET A 9 21.73 27.70 -18.47
C MET A 9 22.76 28.83 -18.19
N ARG A 10 22.33 30.07 -17.89
CA ARG A 10 23.24 31.20 -17.58
C ARG A 10 23.33 31.55 -16.09
N ARG A 11 22.25 31.39 -15.32
CA ARG A 11 22.25 31.76 -13.88
C ARG A 11 23.04 30.78 -13.02
N ASN A 12 23.06 29.49 -13.36
CA ASN A 12 23.60 28.45 -12.48
C ASN A 12 25.04 28.00 -12.80
N LYS A 13 25.71 28.58 -13.82
CA LYS A 13 27.08 28.15 -14.22
C LYS A 13 28.13 28.23 -13.11
N ARG A 14 28.02 29.23 -12.21
CA ARG A 14 28.93 29.35 -11.05
C ARG A 14 28.70 28.22 -10.02
N ILE A 15 27.46 27.80 -9.82
CA ILE A 15 27.10 26.70 -8.91
C ILE A 15 27.63 25.37 -9.45
N PHE A 16 27.38 25.07 -10.74
CA PHE A 16 27.92 23.88 -11.38
C PHE A 16 29.46 23.83 -11.38
N ALA A 17 30.13 24.97 -11.59
CA ALA A 17 31.59 25.05 -11.52
C ALA A 17 32.13 24.73 -10.10
N VAL A 18 31.48 25.26 -9.05
CA VAL A 18 31.87 24.96 -7.65
C VAL A 18 31.62 23.48 -7.31
N ILE A 19 30.48 22.91 -7.70
CA ILE A 19 30.16 21.49 -7.44
C ILE A 19 31.15 20.56 -8.17
N MET A 20 31.49 20.83 -9.43
CA MET A 20 32.48 20.04 -10.18
C MET A 20 33.89 20.16 -9.59
N LEU A 21 34.30 21.36 -9.15
CA LEU A 21 35.58 21.56 -8.47
C LEU A 21 35.67 20.75 -7.17
N LEU A 22 34.59 20.73 -6.38
CA LEU A 22 34.52 20.02 -5.11
C LEU A 22 34.54 18.49 -5.31
N LEU A 23 33.83 17.98 -6.32
CA LEU A 23 33.85 16.56 -6.70
C LEU A 23 35.24 16.08 -7.15
N MET A 24 35.98 16.87 -7.94
CA MET A 24 37.32 16.47 -8.38
C MET A 24 38.31 16.31 -7.22
N VAL A 25 38.23 17.16 -6.18
CA VAL A 25 39.09 17.05 -4.99
C VAL A 25 38.86 15.75 -4.21
N VAL A 26 37.61 15.27 -4.11
CA VAL A 26 37.27 14.04 -3.38
C VAL A 26 37.85 12.78 -4.06
N THR A 27 37.95 12.76 -5.40
CA THR A 27 38.41 11.57 -6.15
C THR A 27 39.89 11.22 -5.95
N SER A 28 40.71 12.12 -5.41
CA SER A 28 42.16 11.90 -5.27
C SER A 28 42.60 11.01 -4.11
N PHE A 29 41.69 10.57 -3.23
CA PHE A 29 42.04 9.85 -1.99
C PHE A 29 41.82 8.33 -1.99
N TYR A 30 41.25 7.74 -3.05
CA TYR A 30 41.10 6.28 -3.15
C TYR A 30 42.37 5.59 -3.69
N GLY A 31 43.44 5.63 -2.89
CA GLY A 31 44.70 4.94 -3.14
C GLY A 31 44.59 3.41 -3.05
N CYS A 32 45.31 2.69 -3.90
CA CYS A 32 45.16 1.24 -4.07
C CYS A 32 45.81 0.42 -2.93
N GLY A 33 45.03 -0.47 -2.29
CA GLY A 33 45.51 -1.42 -1.28
C GLY A 33 45.57 -2.87 -1.78
N LYS A 34 46.75 -3.34 -2.20
CA LYS A 34 47.00 -4.78 -2.43
C LYS A 34 47.30 -5.50 -1.10
N LYS A 35 46.75 -6.71 -0.91
CA LYS A 35 47.34 -7.78 -0.09
C LYS A 35 47.15 -9.14 -0.76
N ASP A 36 48.15 -10.00 -0.63
CA ASP A 36 48.31 -11.20 -1.44
C ASP A 36 47.79 -12.50 -0.81
N LYS A 37 47.78 -13.55 -1.64
CA LYS A 37 47.14 -14.86 -1.43
C LYS A 37 47.81 -15.71 -0.35
N LYS A 38 47.02 -16.52 0.38
CA LYS A 38 47.36 -17.95 0.62
C LYS A 38 46.15 -18.80 1.02
N LYS A 39 46.16 -20.07 0.58
CA LYS A 39 45.25 -21.17 0.98
C LYS A 39 46.11 -22.41 1.26
N PRO A 40 45.82 -23.15 2.33
CA PRO A 40 45.65 -24.60 2.28
C PRO A 40 44.23 -24.98 2.75
N SER A 41 43.51 -26.00 2.25
CA SER A 41 43.89 -27.34 1.76
C SER A 41 44.19 -28.32 2.89
N GLY A 42 43.25 -29.21 3.17
CA GLY A 42 43.32 -30.21 4.25
C GLY A 42 42.03 -31.03 4.31
N GLU A 43 41.95 -32.08 3.49
CA GLU A 43 40.86 -33.06 3.48
C GLU A 43 41.35 -34.34 4.16
N ILE A 44 40.60 -34.87 5.14
CA ILE A 44 40.75 -36.23 5.66
C ILE A 44 39.35 -36.83 5.84
N LYS A 45 39.20 -38.11 5.46
CA LYS A 45 37.97 -38.91 5.56
C LYS A 45 38.13 -40.01 6.62
N THR A 46 37.03 -40.72 6.89
CA THR A 46 36.99 -42.13 7.37
C THR A 46 37.25 -42.35 8.87
N THR A 47 36.70 -43.34 9.61
CA THR A 47 35.40 -44.09 9.68
C THR A 47 35.50 -45.00 10.93
N ALA A 48 34.37 -45.44 11.51
CA ALA A 48 34.25 -46.54 12.50
C ALA A 48 34.78 -46.26 13.93
N SER A 49 34.33 -46.96 14.99
CA SER A 49 33.07 -47.72 15.24
C SER A 49 33.02 -48.18 16.72
N GLN A 50 31.82 -48.35 17.30
CA GLN A 50 31.50 -49.10 18.54
C GLN A 50 32.18 -48.62 19.85
N ASN A 51 31.72 -48.93 21.07
CA ASN A 51 30.45 -49.20 21.77
C ASN A 51 30.87 -49.84 23.13
N VAL A 52 29.90 -50.04 24.05
CA VAL A 52 29.96 -50.86 25.28
C VAL A 52 30.56 -50.19 26.54
N THR A 53 30.09 -50.38 27.79
CA THR A 53 28.75 -50.50 28.45
C THR A 53 29.01 -50.39 29.99
N GLU A 54 27.99 -50.13 30.84
CA GLU A 54 27.92 -50.48 32.30
C GLU A 54 28.85 -49.71 33.29
N GLU A 55 28.51 -49.46 34.58
CA GLU A 55 27.22 -49.50 35.30
C GLU A 55 27.23 -48.70 36.64
N ASN A 56 26.03 -48.38 37.17
CA ASN A 56 25.59 -48.24 38.58
C ASN A 56 26.36 -47.43 39.67
N SER A 57 25.64 -46.61 40.46
CA SER A 57 25.19 -46.99 41.84
C SER A 57 24.45 -45.90 42.69
N ALA A 58 23.33 -46.30 43.32
CA ALA A 58 22.74 -45.91 44.63
C ALA A 58 22.20 -44.48 44.98
N GLY A 59 20.98 -44.44 45.59
CA GLY A 59 20.48 -43.36 46.49
C GLY A 59 19.06 -42.79 46.21
N LYS A 60 17.95 -43.51 46.46
CA LYS A 60 17.03 -43.37 47.65
C LYS A 60 16.82 -41.94 48.19
N LYS A 61 15.60 -41.39 48.41
CA LYS A 61 14.18 -41.85 48.28
C LYS A 61 13.28 -40.57 48.18
N SER A 62 12.02 -40.59 47.71
CA SER A 62 10.82 -40.52 48.59
C SER A 62 9.45 -40.80 47.90
N THR A 63 8.37 -40.58 48.65
CA THR A 63 6.91 -40.60 48.39
C THR A 63 6.29 -39.35 49.09
N GLU A 64 5.01 -38.98 49.02
CA GLU A 64 3.74 -39.59 48.49
C GLU A 64 3.15 -38.70 47.34
N GLU A 65 2.42 -39.18 46.32
CA GLU A 65 1.10 -39.90 46.25
C GLU A 65 -0.13 -39.03 46.60
N ASN A 66 -1.33 -39.12 45.99
CA ASN A 66 -1.96 -40.01 44.98
C ASN A 66 -2.94 -39.17 44.10
N GLY A 67 -3.61 -39.63 43.03
CA GLY A 67 -3.68 -40.90 42.28
C GLY A 67 -4.60 -40.70 41.04
N THR A 68 -4.32 -41.28 39.87
CA THR A 68 -4.78 -42.62 39.41
C THR A 68 -6.25 -42.68 38.96
N GLY A 69 -6.50 -42.89 37.65
CA GLY A 69 -7.84 -43.12 37.08
C GLY A 69 -7.83 -43.40 35.57
N LYS A 70 -7.83 -44.67 35.16
CA LYS A 70 -7.74 -45.12 33.75
C LYS A 70 -8.84 -46.14 33.44
N SER A 71 -9.65 -45.92 32.40
CA SER A 71 -10.14 -46.96 31.46
C SER A 71 -11.02 -46.40 30.32
N LYS A 72 -11.35 -47.27 29.35
CA LYS A 72 -11.94 -47.01 28.03
C LYS A 72 -13.25 -47.80 27.85
N SER A 73 -14.25 -47.24 27.18
CA SER A 73 -15.31 -47.99 26.46
C SER A 73 -15.98 -47.14 25.38
N GLU A 74 -16.49 -47.78 24.32
CA GLU A 74 -17.44 -47.22 23.34
C GLU A 74 -18.89 -47.25 23.93
N ASN A 75 -20.02 -46.83 23.31
CA ASN A 75 -20.35 -46.55 21.90
C ASN A 75 -21.67 -45.71 21.74
N GLY A 76 -21.95 -45.17 20.54
CA GLY A 76 -23.27 -44.63 20.10
C GLY A 76 -23.56 -43.14 20.42
N THR A 77 -24.37 -42.37 19.66
CA THR A 77 -25.19 -42.67 18.45
C THR A 77 -25.37 -41.40 17.57
N GLU A 78 -25.86 -41.59 16.34
CA GLU A 78 -26.20 -40.68 15.22
C GLU A 78 -27.24 -39.56 15.59
N ASP A 79 -27.61 -38.55 14.77
CA ASP A 79 -27.66 -38.33 13.29
C ASP A 79 -27.13 -36.92 12.90
N LYS A 80 -26.41 -36.72 11.78
CA LYS A 80 -26.79 -36.63 10.34
C LYS A 80 -27.60 -35.39 9.90
N SER A 81 -27.09 -34.73 8.86
CA SER A 81 -27.74 -33.73 8.02
C SER A 81 -28.23 -34.35 6.70
N ALA A 82 -29.26 -33.76 6.09
CA ALA A 82 -29.62 -33.99 4.68
C ALA A 82 -30.41 -32.81 4.08
N GLU A 83 -30.31 -32.67 2.76
CA GLU A 83 -30.67 -31.50 1.94
C GLU A 83 -32.04 -31.69 1.21
N GLU A 84 -32.60 -30.57 0.72
CA GLU A 84 -33.19 -30.40 -0.63
C GLU A 84 -34.73 -30.43 -0.93
N LYS A 85 -35.16 -29.33 -1.58
CA LYS A 85 -35.99 -29.20 -2.82
C LYS A 85 -37.56 -29.18 -2.84
N LYS A 86 -38.05 -28.00 -3.32
CA LYS A 86 -38.87 -27.76 -4.55
C LYS A 86 -40.43 -27.62 -4.50
N GLN A 87 -40.91 -26.46 -4.99
CA GLN A 87 -42.19 -26.17 -5.72
C GLN A 87 -43.55 -26.44 -5.01
N GLU A 88 -44.72 -25.88 -5.40
CA GLU A 88 -45.11 -24.98 -6.52
C GLU A 88 -46.17 -23.90 -6.11
N ALA A 89 -46.98 -23.32 -7.01
CA ALA A 89 -47.59 -21.97 -6.87
C ALA A 89 -49.14 -21.82 -7.00
N SER A 90 -49.69 -20.72 -6.44
CA SER A 90 -50.89 -19.92 -6.88
C SER A 90 -50.97 -18.64 -6.00
N THR A 91 -51.20 -17.38 -6.41
CA THR A 91 -52.23 -16.71 -7.27
C THR A 91 -53.63 -16.73 -6.62
N VAL A 92 -54.36 -15.64 -6.32
CA VAL A 92 -55.04 -14.67 -7.24
C VAL A 92 -55.63 -13.44 -6.46
N ASN A 93 -55.40 -12.20 -6.94
CA ASN A 93 -56.18 -10.93 -6.84
C ASN A 93 -56.62 -10.35 -5.44
N ASN A 94 -57.10 -9.11 -5.26
CA ASN A 94 -57.50 -8.05 -6.22
C ASN A 94 -57.30 -6.59 -5.74
N SER A 95 -57.40 -5.67 -6.71
CA SER A 95 -57.76 -4.22 -6.73
C SER A 95 -58.68 -3.67 -5.59
N GLU A 96 -58.78 -2.35 -5.31
CA GLU A 96 -58.34 -1.14 -6.06
C GLU A 96 -58.32 0.16 -5.18
N SER A 97 -58.10 1.31 -5.83
CA SER A 97 -58.74 2.64 -5.56
C SER A 97 -58.13 3.62 -4.55
N VAL A 98 -58.02 4.95 -4.82
CA VAL A 98 -57.93 5.77 -6.08
C VAL A 98 -57.50 7.23 -5.74
N ILE A 99 -56.92 7.97 -6.72
CA ILE A 99 -57.17 9.42 -7.09
C ILE A 99 -56.78 10.54 -6.06
N SER A 100 -56.18 11.70 -6.41
CA SER A 100 -55.59 12.22 -7.68
C SER A 100 -54.85 13.59 -7.58
N THR A 101 -54.07 13.91 -8.62
CA THR A 101 -53.83 15.22 -9.33
C THR A 101 -53.45 16.51 -8.57
N GLU A 102 -52.27 17.12 -8.85
CA GLU A 102 -52.03 18.34 -9.70
C GLU A 102 -52.15 19.67 -8.90
N ASP A 103 -51.61 20.85 -9.27
CA ASP A 103 -51.02 21.45 -10.49
C ASP A 103 -49.93 22.47 -10.00
N LYS A 104 -48.64 22.50 -10.42
CA LYS A 104 -48.02 23.17 -11.61
C LYS A 104 -47.27 24.51 -11.35
N SER A 105 -46.38 24.83 -12.29
CA SER A 105 -45.77 26.14 -12.63
C SER A 105 -44.53 26.67 -11.88
N THR A 106 -43.37 26.42 -12.50
CA THR A 106 -42.41 27.42 -13.05
C THR A 106 -42.13 28.73 -12.28
N THR A 107 -40.85 29.04 -12.04
CA THR A 107 -40.09 30.12 -12.72
C THR A 107 -38.56 29.93 -12.50
N GLU A 108 -37.76 30.61 -13.32
CA GLU A 108 -36.36 30.33 -13.70
C GLU A 108 -35.26 30.96 -12.80
N VAL A 109 -34.01 30.84 -13.29
CA VAL A 109 -32.78 31.60 -12.95
C VAL A 109 -32.04 31.25 -11.65
N SER A 110 -31.03 30.38 -11.78
CA SER A 110 -29.63 30.69 -11.38
C SER A 110 -28.65 29.64 -11.92
N SER A 111 -28.30 29.75 -13.21
CA SER A 111 -27.39 28.85 -13.90
C SER A 111 -26.08 29.56 -14.31
N VAL A 112 -25.28 29.99 -13.34
CA VAL A 112 -23.93 30.54 -13.57
C VAL A 112 -22.95 30.09 -12.48
N THR A 113 -21.89 29.40 -12.90
CA THR A 113 -20.58 29.09 -12.26
C THR A 113 -20.13 27.81 -12.99
N GLU A 114 -19.69 27.87 -14.26
CA GLU A 114 -18.54 28.65 -14.75
C GLU A 114 -17.39 28.53 -13.75
N LYS A 115 -16.65 27.41 -13.73
CA LYS A 115 -15.70 26.97 -14.78
C LYS A 115 -14.59 28.00 -15.05
N SER A 116 -13.92 28.43 -13.99
CA SER A 116 -12.72 29.26 -14.05
C SER A 116 -11.49 28.56 -13.44
N SER A 117 -11.16 27.36 -13.94
CA SER A 117 -9.79 26.84 -13.88
C SER A 117 -9.47 26.08 -15.16
N ALA A 118 -8.62 26.67 -15.99
CA ALA A 118 -8.13 26.11 -17.26
C ALA A 118 -6.77 26.71 -17.69
N THR A 119 -6.07 27.38 -16.76
CA THR A 119 -4.81 28.12 -17.05
C THR A 119 -3.84 28.16 -15.85
N GLU A 120 -4.22 27.68 -14.66
CA GLU A 120 -3.35 27.62 -13.47
C GLU A 120 -2.94 26.17 -13.11
N GLU A 121 -3.50 25.16 -13.80
CA GLU A 121 -3.32 23.71 -13.57
C GLU A 121 -1.91 23.16 -13.91
N GLU A 122 -0.98 23.97 -14.43
CA GLU A 122 0.36 23.50 -14.86
C GLU A 122 1.47 23.62 -13.79
N SER A 123 1.19 24.20 -12.61
CA SER A 123 2.20 24.26 -11.53
C SER A 123 1.61 24.22 -10.12
N LEU A 124 1.76 23.06 -9.46
CA LEU A 124 1.66 22.97 -8.01
C LEU A 124 2.95 23.46 -7.32
N ASP A 125 2.87 23.73 -6.03
CA ASP A 125 4.05 23.97 -5.19
C ASP A 125 4.56 22.63 -4.65
N ARG A 126 5.85 22.32 -4.84
CA ARG A 126 6.46 21.11 -4.27
C ARG A 126 6.49 21.13 -2.73
N ASN A 127 6.33 22.30 -2.11
CA ASN A 127 6.16 22.44 -0.65
C ASN A 127 4.70 22.61 -0.21
N GLY A 128 3.74 22.43 -1.12
CA GLY A 128 2.31 22.40 -0.81
C GLY A 128 1.88 21.18 0.02
N SER A 129 0.59 21.13 0.38
CA SER A 129 0.00 19.98 1.08
C SER A 129 -1.37 19.64 0.51
N TYR A 130 -1.43 18.53 -0.22
CA TYR A 130 -2.51 18.18 -1.13
C TYR A 130 -3.23 16.91 -0.68
N TYR A 131 -4.55 16.87 -0.92
CA TYR A 131 -5.42 15.81 -0.39
C TYR A 131 -6.55 15.40 -1.34
N SER A 132 -6.92 16.24 -2.31
CA SER A 132 -7.93 15.87 -3.31
C SER A 132 -7.33 14.96 -4.38
N LYS A 133 -8.21 14.26 -5.12
CA LYS A 133 -7.80 13.38 -6.23
C LYS A 133 -6.93 14.12 -7.24
N ASP A 134 -7.41 15.25 -7.76
CA ASP A 134 -6.81 15.92 -8.91
C ASP A 134 -5.47 16.58 -8.55
N GLU A 135 -5.38 17.27 -7.39
CA GLU A 135 -4.12 17.83 -6.89
C GLU A 135 -3.04 16.75 -6.63
N VAL A 136 -3.41 15.65 -5.98
CA VAL A 136 -2.44 14.59 -5.62
C VAL A 136 -2.00 13.81 -6.87
N ALA A 137 -2.91 13.57 -7.82
CA ALA A 137 -2.56 12.95 -9.10
C ALA A 137 -1.60 13.85 -9.91
N LEU A 138 -1.89 15.14 -10.01
CA LEU A 138 -1.03 16.12 -10.68
C LEU A 138 0.34 16.24 -10.00
N TYR A 139 0.40 16.25 -8.66
CA TYR A 139 1.67 16.27 -7.92
C TYR A 139 2.53 15.04 -8.23
N ILE A 140 1.93 13.84 -8.18
CA ILE A 140 2.62 12.59 -8.51
C ILE A 140 3.08 12.62 -9.98
N HIS A 141 2.28 13.17 -10.90
CA HIS A 141 2.67 13.31 -12.31
C HIS A 141 3.87 14.25 -12.51
N LEU A 142 3.91 15.39 -11.78
CA LEU A 142 4.97 16.39 -11.90
C LEU A 142 6.29 16.00 -11.21
N TYR A 143 6.23 15.24 -10.11
CA TYR A 143 7.40 14.98 -9.25
C TYR A 143 7.75 13.50 -9.07
N ASN A 144 6.88 12.57 -9.51
CA ASN A 144 7.05 11.12 -9.39
C ASN A 144 7.25 10.63 -7.93
N GLU A 145 6.67 11.36 -6.98
CA GLU A 145 6.71 11.13 -5.53
C GLU A 145 5.40 11.62 -4.89
N LEU A 146 5.15 11.30 -3.61
CA LEU A 146 4.01 11.84 -2.87
C LEU A 146 4.35 13.20 -2.23
N PRO A 147 3.35 14.07 -2.00
CA PRO A 147 3.51 15.26 -1.15
C PRO A 147 3.99 14.91 0.26
N ASP A 148 4.75 15.81 0.89
CA ASP A 148 5.27 15.67 2.27
C ASP A 148 4.17 15.44 3.33
N ASN A 149 2.89 15.68 3.02
CA ASN A 149 1.76 15.39 3.92
C ASN A 149 1.30 13.93 3.91
N PHE A 150 1.99 13.01 3.23
CA PHE A 150 1.72 11.57 3.32
C PHE A 150 2.72 10.86 4.24
N ILE A 151 2.24 9.85 4.98
CA ILE A 151 3.06 8.91 5.77
C ILE A 151 2.57 7.48 5.58
N THR A 152 3.48 6.50 5.66
CA THR A 152 3.11 5.08 5.52
C THR A 152 2.27 4.60 6.70
N LYS A 153 1.52 3.51 6.51
CA LYS A 153 0.84 2.79 7.61
C LYS A 153 1.81 2.36 8.71
N LYS A 154 3.10 2.16 8.38
CA LYS A 154 4.15 1.83 9.36
C LYS A 154 4.52 3.04 10.23
N GLU A 155 4.70 4.20 9.63
CA GLU A 155 5.04 5.43 10.37
C GLU A 155 3.87 5.89 11.24
N ALA A 156 2.64 5.84 10.73
CA ALA A 156 1.44 6.10 11.53
C ALA A 156 1.35 5.15 12.75
N LYS A 157 1.60 3.84 12.56
CA LYS A 157 1.64 2.86 13.66
C LYS A 157 2.75 3.14 14.68
N ASN A 158 3.91 3.63 14.25
CA ASN A 158 4.98 4.04 15.17
C ASN A 158 4.58 5.25 16.04
N LEU A 159 3.65 6.09 15.57
CA LEU A 159 3.04 7.18 16.34
C LEU A 159 1.87 6.72 17.23
N GLY A 160 1.52 5.42 17.22
CA GLY A 160 0.44 4.84 18.02
C GLY A 160 -0.90 4.68 17.30
N TRP A 161 -1.01 5.09 16.02
CA TRP A 161 -2.25 4.94 15.26
C TRP A 161 -2.51 3.48 14.88
N SER A 162 -3.59 2.91 15.41
CA SER A 162 -4.05 1.55 15.10
C SER A 162 -5.14 1.52 14.02
N GLY A 163 -5.75 2.67 13.71
CA GLY A 163 -6.86 2.84 12.78
C GLY A 163 -7.72 4.04 13.14
N GLY A 164 -8.75 4.33 12.33
CA GLY A 164 -9.65 5.47 12.57
C GLY A 164 -9.12 6.78 11.96
N VAL A 165 -9.27 7.89 12.69
CA VAL A 165 -8.77 9.22 12.29
C VAL A 165 -7.27 9.29 12.51
N LEU A 166 -6.52 9.89 11.59
CA LEU A 166 -5.06 10.03 11.70
C LEU A 166 -4.64 11.32 12.42
N GLU A 167 -5.46 12.36 12.35
CA GLU A 167 -5.19 13.73 12.85
C GLU A 167 -4.70 13.77 14.31
N ASP A 168 -5.26 12.93 15.19
CA ASP A 168 -4.91 12.85 16.62
C ASP A 168 -3.47 12.35 16.88
N TYR A 169 -2.87 11.67 15.90
CA TYR A 169 -1.54 11.06 15.98
C TYR A 169 -0.52 11.75 15.06
N ALA A 170 -0.98 12.24 13.91
CA ALA A 170 -0.19 12.95 12.91
C ALA A 170 -1.03 14.07 12.27
N PRO A 171 -1.10 15.26 12.91
CA PRO A 171 -1.85 16.40 12.40
C PRO A 171 -1.43 16.79 10.99
N GLY A 172 -2.40 17.05 10.11
CA GLY A 172 -2.16 17.39 8.71
C GLY A 172 -1.44 16.30 7.92
N LYS A 173 -1.64 15.01 8.24
CA LYS A 173 -1.14 13.88 7.45
C LYS A 173 -2.26 13.00 6.89
N ALA A 174 -1.94 12.31 5.80
CA ALA A 174 -2.74 11.25 5.18
C ALA A 174 -1.91 9.96 5.07
N ILE A 175 -2.57 8.81 4.89
CA ILE A 175 -1.89 7.52 4.71
C ILE A 175 -1.46 7.37 3.25
N GLY A 176 -0.19 7.02 2.98
CA GLY A 176 0.29 6.70 1.64
C GLY A 176 1.77 6.30 1.59
N GLY A 177 2.22 5.79 0.45
CA GLY A 177 3.59 5.33 0.24
C GLY A 177 3.81 3.84 0.54
N ASP A 178 2.78 3.12 0.94
CA ASP A 178 2.81 1.66 1.03
C ASP A 178 2.70 1.03 -0.38
N ARG A 179 3.39 -0.11 -0.61
CA ARG A 179 3.31 -0.85 -1.87
C ARG A 179 1.90 -1.41 -2.10
N PHE A 180 1.30 -1.10 -3.25
CA PHE A 180 0.09 -1.74 -3.72
C PHE A 180 0.37 -3.14 -4.31
N GLY A 181 -0.54 -4.08 -4.09
CA GLY A 181 -0.34 -5.49 -4.39
C GLY A 181 -0.47 -5.86 -5.87
N ASN A 182 -1.52 -5.35 -6.52
CA ASN A 182 -2.09 -5.83 -7.79
C ASN A 182 -2.42 -7.33 -7.80
N TYR A 183 -2.86 -7.91 -6.67
CA TYR A 183 -3.13 -9.35 -6.57
C TYR A 183 -4.33 -9.78 -7.41
N GLU A 184 -5.22 -8.83 -7.70
CA GLU A 184 -6.43 -8.94 -8.49
C GLU A 184 -6.15 -8.77 -9.99
N GLY A 185 -4.94 -8.34 -10.38
CA GLY A 185 -4.52 -8.17 -11.78
C GLY A 185 -5.20 -7.03 -12.55
N LEU A 186 -5.87 -6.11 -11.84
CA LEU A 186 -6.68 -5.04 -12.46
C LEU A 186 -5.85 -3.91 -13.10
N LEU A 187 -4.58 -3.76 -12.73
CA LEU A 187 -3.66 -2.78 -13.32
C LEU A 187 -2.61 -3.44 -14.23
N PRO A 188 -2.20 -2.82 -15.36
CA PRO A 188 -1.30 -3.42 -16.34
C PRO A 188 0.07 -3.80 -15.75
N GLU A 189 0.47 -5.06 -15.92
CA GLU A 189 1.75 -5.57 -15.40
C GLU A 189 2.89 -5.42 -16.42
N LYS A 190 4.10 -5.17 -15.92
CA LYS A 190 5.32 -5.02 -16.73
C LYS A 190 6.55 -5.40 -15.90
N SER A 191 7.56 -5.98 -16.52
CA SER A 191 8.80 -6.37 -15.80
C SER A 191 9.48 -5.13 -15.21
N GLY A 192 9.72 -5.14 -13.89
CA GLY A 192 10.28 -4.01 -13.16
C GLY A 192 9.24 -2.93 -12.75
N ARG A 193 7.95 -3.08 -13.09
CA ARG A 193 6.89 -2.21 -12.60
C ARG A 193 6.49 -2.58 -11.16
N SER A 194 6.22 -1.57 -10.36
CA SER A 194 5.74 -1.68 -8.98
C SER A 194 4.77 -0.55 -8.69
N TYR A 195 3.64 -0.87 -8.07
CA TYR A 195 2.62 0.11 -7.69
C TYR A 195 2.72 0.53 -6.23
N THR A 196 2.36 1.78 -5.96
CA THR A 196 2.31 2.43 -4.64
C THR A 196 0.93 3.06 -4.46
N GLU A 197 0.37 3.06 -3.26
CA GLU A 197 -0.96 3.64 -2.97
C GLU A 197 -0.92 4.83 -2.01
N CYS A 198 -1.94 5.69 -2.10
CA CYS A 198 -2.25 6.71 -1.11
C CYS A 198 -3.75 6.97 -0.94
N ASP A 199 -4.15 7.46 0.24
CA ASP A 199 -5.51 7.83 0.59
C ASP A 199 -5.92 9.21 0.06
N ILE A 200 -7.15 9.35 -0.41
CA ILE A 200 -7.69 10.61 -0.95
C ILE A 200 -8.87 11.11 -0.10
N ASP A 201 -9.01 12.45 0.01
CA ASP A 201 -10.03 13.18 0.76
C ASP A 201 -10.03 12.99 2.30
N THR A 202 -8.96 12.41 2.88
CA THR A 202 -8.90 11.91 4.27
C THR A 202 -8.47 12.90 5.36
N LYS A 203 -8.07 14.15 5.04
CA LYS A 203 -7.67 15.16 6.03
C LYS A 203 -8.72 15.34 7.13
N GLY A 204 -8.34 15.24 8.41
CA GLY A 204 -9.25 15.33 9.55
C GLY A 204 -10.33 14.25 9.62
N LYS A 205 -10.22 13.15 8.86
CA LYS A 205 -11.27 12.12 8.73
C LYS A 205 -10.72 10.71 8.97
N LYS A 206 -11.63 9.74 9.06
CA LYS A 206 -11.31 8.31 8.94
C LYS A 206 -11.00 7.98 7.48
N ARG A 207 -10.17 6.95 7.25
CA ARG A 207 -9.90 6.41 5.91
C ARG A 207 -11.20 6.03 5.20
N GLY A 208 -11.40 6.50 3.98
CA GLY A 208 -12.54 6.14 3.13
C GLY A 208 -12.21 5.00 2.16
N ALA A 209 -13.03 4.84 1.12
CA ALA A 209 -12.76 3.93 0.00
C ALA A 209 -11.68 4.49 -0.96
N LYS A 210 -11.67 5.80 -1.18
CA LYS A 210 -10.88 6.49 -2.23
C LYS A 210 -9.36 6.30 -2.12
N ARG A 211 -8.69 6.05 -3.25
CA ARG A 211 -7.22 5.97 -3.37
C ARG A 211 -6.74 6.51 -4.72
N ILE A 212 -5.47 6.93 -4.74
CA ILE A 212 -4.65 6.86 -5.95
C ILE A 212 -3.72 5.64 -5.84
N VAL A 213 -3.51 4.96 -6.97
CA VAL A 213 -2.50 3.91 -7.14
C VAL A 213 -1.62 4.31 -8.32
N PHE A 214 -0.32 4.49 -8.09
CA PHE A 214 0.63 4.97 -9.08
C PHE A 214 1.82 4.02 -9.24
N SER A 215 2.36 3.93 -10.46
CA SER A 215 3.53 3.10 -10.76
C SER A 215 4.85 3.86 -10.64
N ASN A 216 5.95 3.14 -10.54
CA ASN A 216 7.30 3.67 -10.66
C ASN A 216 7.70 4.08 -12.10
N ASP A 217 6.84 3.84 -13.09
CA ASP A 217 7.04 4.20 -14.51
C ASP A 217 5.98 5.16 -15.06
N GLY A 218 5.26 5.88 -14.19
CA GLY A 218 4.47 7.06 -14.55
C GLY A 218 2.98 6.84 -14.85
N LEU A 219 2.45 5.63 -14.63
CA LEU A 219 0.99 5.39 -14.66
C LEU A 219 0.36 5.85 -13.34
N ILE A 220 -0.78 6.53 -13.40
CA ILE A 220 -1.53 7.00 -12.22
C ILE A 220 -3.00 6.63 -12.40
N TYR A 221 -3.52 5.77 -11.51
CA TYR A 221 -4.91 5.34 -11.47
C TYR A 221 -5.60 5.84 -10.20
N TYR A 222 -6.93 5.96 -10.25
CA TYR A 222 -7.79 6.29 -9.11
C TYR A 222 -8.94 5.29 -8.96
N THR A 223 -9.31 5.01 -7.71
CA THR A 223 -10.48 4.23 -7.30
C THR A 223 -11.25 5.04 -6.25
N ASP A 224 -12.58 5.07 -6.32
CA ASP A 224 -13.46 5.48 -5.22
C ASP A 224 -14.31 4.35 -4.62
N ASP A 225 -14.21 3.16 -5.19
CA ASP A 225 -14.93 1.93 -4.85
C ASP A 225 -14.10 0.94 -4.01
N HIS A 226 -12.96 1.38 -3.46
CA HIS A 226 -12.06 0.55 -2.64
C HIS A 226 -11.42 -0.61 -3.41
N TYR A 227 -10.74 -0.25 -4.51
CA TYR A 227 -10.00 -1.12 -5.42
C TYR A 227 -10.86 -2.09 -6.25
N GLU A 228 -12.20 -1.91 -6.32
CA GLU A 228 -13.08 -2.74 -7.17
C GLU A 228 -12.94 -2.39 -8.65
N SER A 229 -12.69 -1.11 -8.99
CA SER A 229 -12.36 -0.65 -10.34
C SER A 229 -11.37 0.51 -10.33
N PHE A 230 -10.81 0.84 -11.50
CA PHE A 230 -9.79 1.88 -11.64
C PHE A 230 -10.03 2.76 -12.87
N THR A 231 -9.86 4.07 -12.69
CA THR A 231 -9.80 5.06 -13.76
C THR A 231 -8.36 5.53 -13.96
N LEU A 232 -7.81 5.42 -15.17
CA LEU A 232 -6.53 6.01 -15.54
C LEU A 232 -6.64 7.55 -15.54
N LEU A 233 -5.74 8.22 -14.83
CA LEU A 233 -5.66 9.69 -14.77
C LEU A 233 -4.47 10.23 -15.57
N TYR A 234 -3.30 9.59 -15.48
CA TYR A 234 -2.08 10.00 -16.19
C TYR A 234 -1.26 8.79 -16.64
N GLY A 235 -0.50 8.97 -17.73
CA GLY A 235 0.33 7.94 -18.34
C GLY A 235 -0.33 7.29 -19.56
N GLU A 236 0.44 6.49 -20.30
CA GLU A 236 -0.01 5.76 -21.49
C GLU A 236 0.32 4.27 -21.33
N GLU A 237 -0.64 3.40 -21.63
CA GLU A 237 -0.46 1.94 -21.53
C GLU A 237 0.41 1.43 -22.69
N ASN A 238 1.69 1.21 -22.38
CA ASN A 238 2.79 0.75 -23.26
C ASN A 238 3.38 -0.59 -22.79
#